data_AF-A0AAV9TI95-F1
#
_entry.id   AF-A0AAV9TI95-F1
#
_cell.length_a   1.000
_cell.length_b   1.000
_cell.length_c   1.000
_cell.angle_alpha   90.00
_cell.angle_beta   90.00
_cell.angle_gamma   90.00
#
_symmetry.space_group_name_H-M   'P 1'
#
loop_
_entity.id
_entity.type
_entity.pdbx_description
1 polymer ?
#
loop_
_entity_poly.entity_id
_entity_poly.type
_entity_poly.pdbx_seq_one_letter_code
_entity_poly.pdbx_strand_id
1 'polypeptide(L)'
;MNPFVADKTTKYDTTEDGPDSESEDHLSWRHNTSSPAVVTVSRSFYFTSLLLFVIFPILAIAIVLLHGKLEAGRIDSGFLQGFSTELDPVKSVLASETVRFTGGLHYHPNGTLYRETIAGEPQYVGAPSPEVDLAWDTLLKGK
;
A
#
# COMPACT_ATOMS: atom_id res chain seq x y z
N MET A 1 25.26 -45.74 5.96
CA MET A 1 26.44 -44.88 6.21
C MET A 1 26.13 -44.05 7.44
N ASN A 2 26.90 -44.25 8.51
CA ASN A 2 26.58 -43.81 9.87
C ASN A 2 26.72 -42.28 10.05
N PRO A 3 25.90 -41.64 10.91
CA PRO A 3 26.10 -40.25 11.28
C PRO A 3 27.23 -40.11 12.32
N PHE A 4 28.08 -39.12 12.11
CA PHE A 4 29.17 -38.72 12.98
C PHE A 4 28.61 -38.03 14.24
N VAL A 5 28.91 -38.58 15.42
CA VAL A 5 28.60 -37.98 16.72
C VAL A 5 29.88 -37.31 17.23
N ALA A 6 29.87 -35.99 17.31
CA ALA A 6 30.94 -35.24 17.94
C ALA A 6 30.81 -35.38 19.46
N ASP A 7 31.69 -36.17 20.08
CA ASP A 7 31.84 -36.25 21.53
C ASP A 7 32.66 -35.05 22.02
N LYS A 8 32.12 -34.30 22.97
CA LYS A 8 32.88 -33.26 23.68
C LYS A 8 32.53 -33.33 25.17
N THR A 9 32.93 -34.43 25.79
CA THR A 9 33.00 -34.53 27.26
C THR A 9 34.28 -33.86 27.76
N THR A 10 34.13 -32.69 28.37
CA THR A 10 35.20 -32.11 29.21
C THR A 10 35.00 -32.70 30.60
N LYS A 11 35.74 -33.77 30.90
CA LYS A 11 35.70 -34.45 32.20
C LYS A 11 36.60 -33.68 33.18
N TYR A 12 36.00 -32.94 34.11
CA TYR A 12 36.67 -32.53 35.34
C TYR A 12 36.35 -33.60 36.39
N ASP A 13 37.35 -34.30 36.87
CA ASP A 13 37.21 -35.29 37.94
C ASP A 13 38.30 -34.98 38.96
N THR A 14 37.88 -34.25 40.00
CA THR A 14 38.67 -33.92 41.19
C THR A 14 38.78 -35.19 42.03
N THR A 15 40.01 -35.64 42.23
CA THR A 15 40.41 -36.70 43.17
C THR A 15 40.06 -36.28 44.58
N GLU A 16 39.43 -37.13 45.39
CA GLU A 16 39.77 -37.37 46.81
C GLU A 16 39.25 -38.73 47.29
N ASP A 17 40.05 -39.32 48.17
CA ASP A 17 40.05 -40.67 48.72
C ASP A 17 38.95 -40.96 49.77
N GLY A 18 38.66 -42.25 49.96
CA GLY A 18 38.40 -42.83 51.29
C GLY A 18 36.95 -43.20 51.64
N PRO A 19 36.74 -44.20 52.53
CA PRO A 19 35.95 -45.35 52.14
C PRO A 19 34.79 -45.72 53.11
N ASP A 20 33.98 -46.67 52.65
CA ASP A 20 33.15 -47.61 53.41
C ASP A 20 31.85 -47.15 54.09
N SER A 21 30.91 -48.10 54.09
CA SER A 21 29.74 -48.30 54.98
C SER A 21 28.35 -48.00 54.41
N GLU A 22 27.54 -49.03 54.58
CA GLU A 22 26.19 -49.25 54.10
C GLU A 22 25.15 -48.38 54.80
N SER A 23 24.01 -48.29 54.11
CA SER A 23 22.65 -48.33 54.66
C SER A 23 21.98 -47.00 55.07
N GLU A 24 20.86 -46.81 54.38
CA GLU A 24 19.60 -46.20 54.79
C GLU A 24 19.38 -44.69 54.55
N ASP A 25 18.42 -44.47 53.65
CA ASP A 25 17.35 -43.49 53.74
C ASP A 25 17.71 -42.02 53.64
N HIS A 26 18.04 -41.61 52.40
CA HIS A 26 17.91 -40.22 51.99
C HIS A 26 16.77 -40.05 50.98
N LEU A 27 15.72 -39.35 51.42
CA LEU A 27 14.61 -38.85 50.60
C LEU A 27 15.14 -38.28 49.27
N SER A 28 14.81 -38.96 48.17
CA SER A 28 15.11 -38.45 46.83
C SER A 28 14.12 -37.34 46.48
N TRP A 29 14.56 -36.10 46.70
CA TRP A 29 13.97 -34.92 46.10
C TRP A 29 13.79 -35.17 44.59
N ARG A 30 12.55 -35.10 44.13
CA ARG A 30 12.18 -35.19 42.71
C ARG A 30 12.85 -34.01 41.98
N HIS A 31 14.06 -34.22 41.47
CA HIS A 31 14.67 -33.32 40.50
C HIS A 31 13.83 -33.40 39.23
N ASN A 32 12.95 -32.42 39.04
CA ASN A 32 12.40 -32.13 37.72
C ASN A 32 13.56 -31.67 36.84
N THR A 33 14.22 -32.62 36.19
CA THR A 33 15.07 -32.32 35.04
C THR A 33 14.12 -31.87 33.93
N SER A 34 13.93 -30.57 33.81
CA SER A 34 13.35 -29.98 32.62
C SER A 34 14.26 -30.33 31.45
N SER A 35 13.95 -31.42 30.73
CA SER A 35 14.63 -31.75 29.49
C SER A 35 14.59 -30.54 28.57
N PRO A 36 15.72 -30.13 27.96
CA PRO A 36 15.68 -29.10 26.94
C PRO A 36 14.80 -29.62 25.80
N ALA A 37 13.75 -28.88 25.48
CA ALA A 37 12.87 -29.22 24.36
C ALA A 37 13.71 -29.17 23.07
N VAL A 38 14.09 -30.35 22.57
CA VAL A 38 14.84 -30.46 21.33
C VAL A 38 13.84 -30.25 20.20
N VAL A 39 13.78 -29.02 19.67
CA VAL A 39 12.92 -28.72 18.53
C VAL A 39 13.57 -29.27 17.28
N THR A 40 13.10 -30.42 16.81
CA THR A 40 13.54 -31.01 15.55
C THR A 40 12.85 -30.30 14.38
N VAL A 41 13.58 -29.46 13.67
CA VAL A 41 13.08 -28.80 12.45
C VAL A 41 13.02 -29.83 11.32
N SER A 42 11.84 -30.00 10.71
CA SER A 42 11.64 -30.98 9.64
C SER A 42 12.32 -30.53 8.35
N ARG A 43 12.79 -31.48 7.53
CA ARG A 43 13.38 -31.19 6.21
C ARG A 43 12.45 -30.38 5.30
N SER A 44 11.14 -30.59 5.42
CA SER A 44 10.11 -29.84 4.67
C SER A 44 10.11 -28.34 5.01
N PHE A 45 10.45 -27.96 6.25
CA PHE A 45 10.58 -26.57 6.65
C PHE A 45 11.69 -25.84 5.91
N TYR A 46 12.82 -26.52 5.66
CA TYR A 46 13.92 -25.95 4.89
C TYR A 46 13.56 -25.77 3.42
N PHE A 47 12.86 -26.74 2.81
CA PHE A 47 12.42 -26.62 1.41
C PHE A 47 11.38 -25.53 1.23
N THR A 48 10.40 -25.42 2.13
CA THR A 48 9.40 -24.35 2.11
C THR A 48 10.02 -22.98 2.36
N SER A 49 10.95 -22.88 3.32
CA SER A 49 11.70 -21.64 3.58
C SER A 49 12.55 -21.23 2.37
N LEU A 50 13.26 -22.16 1.75
CA LEU A 50 14.06 -21.90 0.53
C LEU A 50 13.17 -21.48 -0.64
N LEU A 51 12.02 -22.14 -0.83
CA LEU A 51 11.05 -21.81 -1.86
C LEU A 51 10.54 -20.37 -1.69
N LEU A 52 10.14 -19.99 -0.47
CA LEU A 52 9.67 -18.64 -0.18
C LEU A 52 10.77 -17.60 -0.35
N PHE A 53 12.00 -17.91 0.04
CA PHE A 53 13.15 -17.02 -0.13
C PHE A 53 13.45 -16.71 -1.60
N VAL A 54 13.13 -17.63 -2.52
CA VAL A 54 13.30 -17.42 -3.96
C VAL A 54 12.06 -16.78 -4.59
N ILE A 55 10.86 -17.22 -4.25
CA ILE A 55 9.62 -16.71 -4.85
C ILE A 55 9.36 -15.25 -4.45
N PHE A 56 9.59 -14.89 -3.19
CA PHE A 56 9.30 -13.55 -2.68
C PHE A 56 10.04 -12.43 -3.45
N PRO A 57 11.37 -12.48 -3.66
CA PRO A 57 12.06 -11.43 -4.42
C PRO A 57 11.66 -11.42 -5.89
N ILE A 58 11.39 -12.59 -6.50
CA ILE A 58 10.90 -12.66 -7.88
C ILE A 58 9.55 -11.96 -8.00
N LEU A 59 8.64 -12.22 -7.07
CA LEU A 59 7.33 -11.58 -7.05
C LEU A 59 7.44 -10.07 -6.80
N ALA A 60 8.30 -9.65 -5.86
CA ALA A 60 8.56 -8.23 -5.60
C ALA A 60 9.09 -7.50 -6.85
N ILE A 61 10.05 -8.09 -7.56
CA ILE A 61 10.59 -7.55 -8.82
C ILE A 61 9.48 -7.49 -9.88
N ALA A 62 8.70 -8.56 -10.05
CA ALA A 62 7.60 -8.59 -11.01
C ALA A 62 6.55 -7.51 -10.73
N ILE A 63 6.21 -7.28 -9.46
CA ILE A 63 5.29 -6.22 -9.03
C ILE A 63 5.88 -4.84 -9.37
N VAL A 64 7.16 -4.58 -9.07
CA VAL A 64 7.81 -3.30 -9.38
C VAL A 64 7.84 -3.05 -10.90
N LEU A 65 8.18 -4.06 -11.70
CA LEU A 65 8.18 -3.97 -13.16
C LEU A 65 6.76 -3.73 -13.70
N LEU A 66 5.74 -4.39 -13.14
CA LEU A 66 4.36 -4.18 -13.51
C LEU A 66 3.90 -2.76 -13.18
N HIS A 67 4.24 -2.23 -12.00
CA HIS A 67 3.95 -0.84 -11.63
C HIS A 67 4.64 0.13 -12.59
N GLY A 68 5.92 -0.06 -12.91
CA GLY A 68 6.62 0.79 -13.87
C GLY A 68 5.99 0.77 -15.27
N LYS A 69 5.52 -0.40 -15.74
CA LYS A 69 4.80 -0.51 -17.02
C LYS A 69 3.40 0.10 -16.98
N LEU A 70 2.70 -0.03 -15.85
CA LEU A 70 1.39 0.59 -15.65
C LEU A 70 1.52 2.12 -15.57
N GLU A 71 2.52 2.66 -14.89
CA GLU A 71 2.81 4.10 -14.86
C GLU A 71 3.28 4.62 -16.23
N ALA A 72 4.13 3.88 -16.95
CA ALA A 72 4.52 4.27 -18.31
C ALA A 72 3.36 4.19 -19.32
N GLY A 73 2.39 3.31 -19.08
CA GLY A 73 1.15 3.21 -19.85
C GLY A 73 0.03 4.12 -19.33
N ARG A 74 0.21 4.72 -18.15
CA ARG A 74 -0.70 5.72 -17.59
C ARG A 74 -0.46 6.98 -18.37
N ILE A 75 -1.29 7.15 -19.39
CA ILE A 75 -1.42 8.41 -20.09
C ILE A 75 -1.98 9.41 -19.06
N ASP A 76 -1.09 10.04 -18.31
CA ASP A 76 -1.38 11.21 -17.48
C ASP A 76 -1.63 12.45 -18.38
N SER A 77 -2.11 12.28 -19.62
CA SER A 77 -2.46 13.39 -20.53
C SER A 77 -3.88 13.91 -20.25
N GLY A 78 -4.17 14.20 -18.98
CA GLY A 78 -5.40 14.88 -18.60
C GLY A 78 -5.30 16.39 -18.83
N PHE A 79 -6.43 17.10 -18.73
CA PHE A 79 -6.49 18.56 -18.77
C PHE A 79 -5.45 19.25 -17.85
N LEU A 80 -5.10 18.61 -16.72
CA LEU A 80 -4.13 19.13 -15.76
C LEU A 80 -2.66 19.04 -16.21
N GLN A 81 -2.31 18.11 -17.09
CA GLN A 81 -0.97 17.97 -17.65
C GLN A 81 -0.77 18.90 -18.87
N GLY A 82 -1.89 19.40 -19.43
CA GLY A 82 -1.94 20.26 -20.60
C GLY A 82 -1.85 19.49 -21.91
N PHE A 83 -2.45 20.05 -22.96
CA PHE A 83 -2.37 19.51 -24.32
C PHE A 83 -1.07 19.94 -25.02
N SER A 84 -0.60 19.13 -25.99
CA SER A 84 0.54 19.49 -26.84
C SER A 84 0.27 20.72 -27.73
N THR A 85 -1.00 21.06 -27.91
CA THR A 85 -1.47 22.23 -28.66
C THR A 85 -1.59 23.49 -27.80
N GLU A 86 -1.34 23.41 -26.49
CA GLU A 86 -1.37 24.58 -25.63
C GLU A 86 -0.14 25.46 -25.84
N LEU A 87 -0.33 26.77 -25.64
CA LEU A 87 0.76 27.73 -25.67
C LEU A 87 1.63 27.55 -24.43
N ASP A 88 2.80 26.92 -24.58
CA ASP A 88 3.74 26.64 -23.47
C ASP A 88 4.01 27.85 -22.55
N PRO A 89 4.17 29.09 -23.04
CA PRO A 89 4.39 30.25 -22.16
C PRO A 89 3.22 30.57 -21.22
N VAL A 90 2.00 30.13 -21.53
CA VAL A 90 0.78 30.48 -20.80
C VAL A 90 0.42 29.41 -19.76
N LYS A 91 0.98 28.19 -19.87
CA LYS A 91 0.69 27.07 -18.96
C LYS A 91 0.92 27.39 -17.48
N SER A 92 1.93 28.20 -17.16
CA SER A 92 2.23 28.59 -15.77
C SER A 92 1.25 29.58 -15.16
N VAL A 93 0.39 30.20 -15.98
CA VAL A 93 -0.56 31.24 -15.55
C VAL A 93 -2.01 30.74 -15.59
N LEU A 94 -2.26 29.61 -16.25
CA LEU A 94 -3.59 29.01 -16.30
C LEU A 94 -3.91 28.28 -15.00
N ALA A 95 -5.02 28.64 -14.37
CA ALA A 95 -5.58 27.91 -13.23
C ALA A 95 -6.76 27.06 -13.69
N SER A 96 -6.85 25.82 -13.19
CA SER A 96 -8.00 24.96 -13.40
C SER A 96 -9.02 25.14 -12.28
N GLU A 97 -10.27 25.43 -12.63
CA GLU A 97 -11.39 25.42 -11.70
C GLU A 97 -12.35 24.28 -12.05
N THR A 98 -12.81 23.55 -11.04
CA THR A 98 -13.85 22.53 -11.22
C THR A 98 -15.21 23.15 -10.99
N VAL A 99 -15.99 23.31 -12.05
CA VAL A 99 -17.35 23.86 -12.00
C VAL A 99 -18.38 22.79 -12.39
N ARG A 100 -19.60 22.92 -11.87
CA ARG A 100 -20.70 22.02 -12.20
C ARG A 100 -21.30 22.41 -13.56
N PHE A 101 -21.26 21.51 -14.53
CA PHE A 101 -21.88 21.74 -15.83
C PHE A 101 -23.42 21.70 -15.75
N THR A 102 -24.09 22.79 -16.12
CA THR A 102 -25.56 22.92 -16.10
C THR A 102 -26.17 23.09 -17.50
N GLY A 103 -25.51 22.60 -18.55
CA GLY A 103 -25.98 22.75 -19.93
C GLY A 103 -27.18 21.87 -20.32
N GLY A 104 -27.61 20.96 -19.45
CA GLY A 104 -28.73 20.06 -19.72
C GLY A 104 -30.09 20.77 -19.70
N LEU A 105 -30.95 20.42 -20.66
CA LEU A 105 -32.37 20.77 -20.61
C LEU A 105 -33.14 19.67 -19.87
N HIS A 106 -33.97 20.09 -18.92
CA HIS A 106 -34.83 19.26 -18.09
C HIS A 106 -36.30 19.57 -18.40
N TYR A 107 -37.19 18.63 -18.05
CA TYR A 107 -38.63 18.82 -18.22
C TYR A 107 -39.30 19.11 -16.88
N HIS A 108 -40.11 20.17 -16.84
CA HIS A 108 -41.08 20.37 -15.79
C HIS A 108 -42.21 19.32 -15.91
N PRO A 109 -42.94 19.02 -14.83
CA PRO A 109 -44.08 18.09 -14.87
C PRO A 109 -45.19 18.49 -15.85
N ASN A 110 -45.28 19.77 -16.20
CA ASN A 110 -46.20 20.32 -17.19
C ASN A 110 -45.73 20.14 -18.65
N GLY A 111 -44.60 19.45 -18.88
CA GLY A 111 -44.03 19.19 -20.20
C GLY A 111 -43.18 20.33 -20.79
N THR A 112 -42.99 21.44 -20.06
CA THR A 112 -42.13 22.54 -20.52
C THR A 112 -40.67 22.29 -20.21
N LEU A 113 -39.77 22.80 -21.05
CA LEU A 113 -38.33 22.67 -20.88
C LEU A 113 -37.79 23.77 -19.95
N TYR A 114 -36.84 23.42 -19.10
CA TYR A 114 -36.06 24.36 -18.30
C TYR A 114 -34.60 23.94 -18.24
N ARG A 115 -33.73 24.90 -17.92
CA ARG A 115 -32.32 24.63 -17.63
C ARG A 115 -32.11 24.83 -16.14
N GLU A 116 -31.39 23.91 -15.51
CA GLU A 116 -30.96 24.10 -14.12
C GLU A 116 -30.01 25.30 -14.05
N THR A 117 -30.25 26.21 -13.11
CA THR A 117 -29.36 27.34 -12.83
C THR A 117 -28.89 27.23 -11.40
N ILE A 118 -27.62 27.59 -11.15
CA ILE A 118 -27.04 27.57 -9.82
C ILE A 118 -27.18 28.96 -9.23
N ALA A 119 -27.82 29.06 -8.07
CA ALA A 119 -27.98 30.34 -7.40
C ALA A 119 -26.60 30.93 -7.06
N GLY A 120 -26.35 32.17 -7.50
CA GLY A 120 -25.09 32.87 -7.30
C GLY A 120 -24.06 32.69 -8.41
N GLU A 121 -24.28 31.81 -9.39
CA GLU A 121 -23.41 31.70 -10.56
C GLU A 121 -23.86 32.64 -11.70
N PRO A 122 -22.93 33.20 -12.48
CA PRO A 122 -23.26 34.07 -13.61
C PRO A 122 -23.99 33.30 -14.70
N GLN A 123 -25.08 33.91 -15.20
CA GLN A 123 -25.88 33.35 -16.28
C GLN A 123 -25.57 34.06 -17.60
N TYR A 124 -25.18 33.29 -18.61
CA TYR A 124 -24.77 33.85 -19.92
C TYR A 124 -25.85 33.77 -21.00
N VAL A 125 -26.97 33.11 -20.74
CA VAL A 125 -28.07 32.94 -21.70
C VAL A 125 -29.41 32.90 -20.98
N GLY A 126 -30.47 33.37 -21.62
CA GLY A 126 -31.81 33.42 -21.04
C GLY A 126 -32.62 34.56 -21.65
N ALA A 127 -33.67 34.98 -20.96
CA ALA A 127 -34.34 36.22 -21.30
C ALA A 127 -33.36 37.40 -21.14
N PRO A 128 -33.43 38.43 -22.00
CA PRO A 128 -32.58 39.60 -21.87
C PRO A 128 -32.72 40.24 -20.48
N SER A 129 -31.60 40.39 -19.77
CA SER A 129 -31.57 41.01 -18.45
C SER A 129 -30.22 41.69 -18.19
N PRO A 130 -30.17 42.75 -17.37
CA PRO A 130 -28.92 43.44 -17.03
C PRO A 130 -27.85 42.52 -16.41
N GLU A 131 -28.28 41.47 -15.70
CA GLU A 131 -27.39 40.50 -15.09
C GLU A 131 -26.65 39.66 -16.13
N VAL A 132 -27.32 39.28 -17.23
CA VAL A 132 -26.70 38.54 -18.34
C VAL A 132 -25.68 39.41 -19.04
N ASP A 133 -26.01 40.68 -19.28
CA ASP A 133 -25.08 41.64 -19.90
C ASP A 133 -23.85 41.88 -19.03
N LEU A 134 -24.03 42.01 -17.70
CA LEU A 134 -22.93 42.15 -16.75
C LEU A 134 -22.04 40.91 -16.69
N ALA A 135 -22.63 39.71 -16.77
CA ALA A 135 -21.88 38.46 -16.81
C ALA A 135 -20.98 38.38 -18.04
N TRP A 136 -21.51 38.73 -19.22
CA TRP A 136 -20.73 38.83 -20.46
C TRP A 136 -19.63 39.88 -20.38
N ASP A 137 -19.94 41.07 -19.88
CA ASP A 137 -18.99 42.17 -19.74
C ASP A 137 -17.84 41.79 -18.78
N THR A 138 -18.15 41.08 -17.69
CA THR A 138 -17.13 40.56 -16.75
C THR A 138 -16.25 39.52 -17.41
N LEU A 139 -16.84 38.55 -18.13
CA LEU A 139 -16.11 37.48 -18.82
C LEU A 139 -15.14 38.05 -19.88
N LEU A 140 -15.59 39.03 -20.65
CA LEU A 140 -14.79 39.63 -21.72
C LEU A 140 -13.69 40.57 -21.22
N LYS A 141 -13.80 41.07 -19.99
CA LYS A 141 -12.79 41.93 -19.36
C LYS A 141 -11.59 41.17 -18.78
N GLY A 142 -11.64 39.83 -18.73
CA GLY A 142 -10.49 38.97 -18.42
C GLY A 142 -9.83 39.26 -17.07
N LYS A 143 -10.62 39.61 -16.05
CA LYS A 143 -10.12 39.83 -14.69
C LYS A 143 -9.91 38.52 -13.93
#